data_AF-A0A5R9AT26-F1
#
_entry.id   AF-A0A5R9AT26-F1
#
_cell.length_a   1.000
_cell.length_b   1.000
_cell.length_c   1.000
_cell.angle_alpha   90.00
_cell.angle_beta   90.00
_cell.angle_gamma   90.00
#
_symmetry.space_group_name_H-M   'P 1'
#
loop_
_entity.id
_entity.type
_entity.pdbx_description
1 polymer ?
#
loop_
_entity_poly.entity_id
_entity_poly.type
_entity_poly.pdbx_seq_one_letter_code
_entity_poly.pdbx_strand_id
1 'polypeptide(L)' 'MKFIYIKRQSVTKELYRTRTELKNSKVTSITKYFLGIPIKELHTYTQTYYGRKNNAIEKMLFI' A
#
# COMPACT_ATOMS: atom_id res chain seq x y z
N MET A 1 -15.36 20.91 18.07
CA MET A 1 -13.99 20.39 17.80
C MET A 1 -13.92 18.94 18.27
N LYS A 2 -13.41 18.01 17.46
CA LYS A 2 -13.30 16.60 17.87
C LYS A 2 -11.93 16.37 18.50
N PHE A 3 -11.90 16.12 19.81
CA PHE A 3 -10.67 15.84 20.54
C PHE A 3 -10.04 14.51 20.12
N ILE A 4 -10.85 13.53 19.74
CA ILE A 4 -10.43 12.21 19.27
C ILE A 4 -10.88 12.03 17.83
N TYR A 5 -9.97 11.58 16.97
CA TYR A 5 -10.30 11.17 15.61
C TYR A 5 -9.43 10.01 15.14
N ILE A 6 -9.86 9.35 14.07
CA ILE A 6 -9.12 8.27 13.43
C ILE A 6 -8.71 8.75 12.04
N LYS A 7 -7.44 8.54 11.68
CA LYS A 7 -6.91 8.90 10.36
C LYS A 7 -6.35 7.66 9.68
N ARG A 8 -6.68 7.52 8.40
CA ARG A 8 -6.10 6.51 7.51
C ARG A 8 -4.97 7.14 6.71
N GLN A 9 -3.82 6.48 6.65
CA GLN A 9 -2.69 6.88 5.82
C GLN A 9 -2.26 5.69 4.96
N SER A 10 -2.30 5.86 3.63
CA SER A 10 -1.83 4.86 2.67
C SER A 10 -0.50 5.33 2.06
N VAL A 11 0.51 4.48 2.10
CA VAL A 11 1.82 4.70 1.50
C VAL A 11 2.13 3.54 0.58
N THR A 12 2.41 3.83 -0.68
CA THR A 12 2.94 2.84 -1.62
C THR A 12 4.43 2.70 -1.35
N LYS A 13 4.86 1.49 -0.99
CA LYS A 13 6.27 1.13 -0.83
C LYS A 13 6.66 0.18 -1.95
N GLU A 14 7.76 0.49 -2.60
CA GLU A 14 8.43 -0.47 -3.49
C GLU A 14 9.12 -1.49 -2.59
N LEU A 15 8.63 -2.73 -2.57
CA LEU A 15 9.29 -3.82 -1.88
C LEU A 15 10.40 -4.34 -2.79
N TYR A 16 11.59 -4.55 -2.21
CA TYR A 16 12.83 -4.95 -2.87
C TYR A 16 12.67 -5.74 -4.18
N ARG A 17 13.42 -5.28 -5.19
CA ARG A 17 13.64 -5.93 -6.48
C ARG A 17 14.34 -7.28 -6.23
N THR A 18 13.59 -8.35 -6.05
CA THR A 18 14.15 -9.69 -6.26
C THR A 18 14.39 -9.88 -7.75
N ARG A 19 15.34 -10.75 -8.12
CA ARG A 19 15.91 -10.95 -9.47
C ARG A 19 14.90 -11.07 -10.63
N THR A 20 13.60 -11.14 -10.36
CA THR A 20 12.56 -11.53 -11.30
C THR A 20 11.38 -10.54 -11.39
N GLU A 21 11.13 -9.61 -10.45
CA GLU A 21 10.00 -8.66 -10.57
C GLU A 21 10.04 -7.49 -9.55
N LEU A 22 9.51 -6.33 -9.95
CA LEU A 22 9.22 -5.21 -9.04
C LEU A 22 7.93 -5.50 -8.27
N LYS A 23 8.01 -5.65 -6.95
CA LYS A 23 6.85 -5.86 -6.09
C LYS A 23 6.43 -4.55 -5.43
N ASN A 24 5.37 -3.95 -5.93
CA ASN A 24 4.77 -2.78 -5.26
C ASN A 24 3.82 -3.26 -4.17
N SER A 25 3.96 -2.71 -2.97
CA SER A 25 3.05 -2.98 -1.85
C SER A 25 2.47 -1.68 -1.32
N LYS A 26 1.14 -1.63 -1.20
CA LYS A 26 0.44 -0.51 -0.55
C LYS A 26 0.24 -0.86 0.92
N VAL A 27 0.95 -0.14 1.78
CA VAL A 27 0.79 -0.24 3.23
C VAL A 27 -0.22 0.83 3.62
N THR A 28 -1.23 0.45 4.39
CA THR A 28 -2.17 1.41 4.95
C THR A 28 -2.26 1.23 6.45
N SER A 29 -2.04 2.32 7.17
CA SER A 29 -2.15 2.40 8.62
C SER A 29 -3.40 3.16 9.01
N ILE A 30 -4.06 2.69 10.06
CA ILE A 30 -5.18 3.37 10.72
C ILE A 30 -4.71 3.76 12.11
N THR A 31 -4.59 5.07 12.35
CA THR A 31 -4.03 5.59 13.59
C THR A 31 -5.07 6.47 14.29
N LYS A 32 -5.21 6.27 15.61
CA LYS A 32 -6.05 7.09 16.48
C LYS A 32 -5.25 8.29 16.98
N TYR A 33 -5.84 9.47 16.81
CA TYR A 33 -5.28 10.74 17.23
C TYR A 33 -6.10 11.34 18.36
N PHE A 34 -5.42 12.01 19.28
CA PHE A 34 -6.03 12.88 20.30
C PHE A 34 -5.30 14.21 20.30
N LEU A 35 -6.05 15.31 20.21
CA LEU A 35 -5.49 16.67 20.14
C LEU A 35 -4.39 16.84 19.06
N GLY A 36 -4.45 16.07 17.96
CA GLY A 36 -3.44 16.10 16.90
C GLY A 36 -2.24 15.18 17.11
N ILE A 37 -2.13 14.52 18.26
CA ILE A 37 -1.03 13.59 18.59
C ILE A 37 -1.49 12.15 18.29
N PRO A 38 -0.69 11.34 17.56
CA PRO A 38 -0.99 9.92 17.36
C PRO A 38 -0.79 9.17 18.67
N ILE A 39 -1.85 8.54 19.19
CA ILE A 39 -1.81 7.82 20.48
C ILE A 39 -1.60 6.33 20.26
N LYS A 40 -2.28 5.76 19.26
CA LYS A 40 -2.34 4.31 19.05
C LYS A 40 -2.57 3.98 17.59
N GLU A 41 -1.75 3.08 17.05
CA GLU A 41 -2.05 2.42 15.78
C GLU A 41 -3.09 1.32 16.04
N LEU A 42 -4.22 1.40 15.34
CA LEU A 42 -5.33 0.46 15.50
C LEU A 42 -5.09 -0.80 14.67
N HIS A 43 -4.72 -0.61 13.41
CA HIS A 43 -4.48 -1.70 12.47
C HIS A 43 -3.62 -1.24 11.30
N THR A 44 -2.81 -2.16 10.80
CA THR A 44 -1.95 -1.96 9.63
C THR A 44 -2.21 -3.10 8.66
N TYR A 45 -2.51 -2.75 7.41
CA TYR A 45 -2.73 -3.73 6.35
C TYR A 45 -1.78 -3.46 5.19
N THR A 46 -1.27 -4.55 4.63
CA THR A 46 -0.35 -4.52 3.49
C THR A 46 -1.01 -5.24 2.33
N GLN A 47 -1.19 -4.53 1.23
CA GLN A 47 -1.67 -5.10 -0.03
C GLN A 47 -0.50 -5.19 -1.01
N THR A 48 -0.03 -6.39 -1.29
CA THR A 48 1.04 -6.64 -2.27
C THR A 48 0.41 -6.87 -3.64
N TYR A 49 0.87 -6.10 -4.64
CA TYR A 49 0.45 -6.27 -6.02
C TYR A 49 1.49 -7.13 -6.75
N TYR A 50 1.06 -8.30 -7.20
CA TYR A 50 1.82 -9.13 -8.11
C TYR A 50 1.44 -8.72 -9.52
N GLY A 51 2.35 -8.06 -10.24
CA GLY A 51 2.16 -7.83 -11.66
C GLY A 51 2.26 -9.16 -12.38
N ARG A 52 1.14 -9.80 -12.70
CA ARG A 52 1.18 -11.01 -13.53
C ARG A 52 1.58 -10.56 -14.94
N LYS A 53 2.83 -10.81 -15.34
CA LYS A 53 3.25 -10.60 -16.73
C LYS A 53 2.49 -11.55 -17.64
N ASN A 54 1.40 -11.09 -18.22
CA ASN A 54 0.56 -11.89 -19.11
C ASN A 54 1.17 -11.82 -20.52
N ASN A 55 2.17 -12.67 -20.78
CA ASN A 55 2.89 -12.74 -22.07
C ASN A 55 1.97 -12.87 -23.29
N ALA A 56 0.75 -13.38 -23.12
CA ALA A 56 -0.22 -13.54 -24.21
C ALA A 56 -0.79 -12.19 -24.71
N ILE A 57 -0.93 -11.19 -23.84
CA ILE A 57 -1.52 -9.88 -24.19
C ILE A 57 -0.46 -8.98 -24.84
N GLU A 58 0.79 -9.03 -24.39
CA GLU A 58 1.89 -8.28 -25.02
C GLU A 58 2.10 -8.71 -26.49
N LYS A 59 1.94 -10.00 -26.83
CA LYS A 59 2.04 -10.48 -28.22
C LYS A 59 0.94 -9.94 -29.15
N MET A 60 -0.23 -9.59 -28.61
CA MET A 60 -1.34 -9.05 -29.41
C MET A 60 -1.24 -7.52 -29.59
N LEU A 61 -0.39 -6.84 -28.82
CA LEU A 61 -0.20 -5.39 -28.91
C LEU A 61 0.89 -4.96 -29.91
N PHE A 62 1.63 -5.92 -30.48
CA PHE A 62 2.60 -5.72 -31.56
C PHE A 62 2.06 -6.26 -32.90
N ILE A 63 0.83 -5.88 -33.26
CA ILE A 63 0.30 -6.06 -34.62
C ILE A 63 0.06 -4.72 -35.29
#